data_AF-A0A256XP07-F1
#
_entry.id   AF-A0A256XP07-F1
#
_cell.length_a   1.000
_cell.length_b   1.000
_cell.length_c   1.000
_cell.angle_alpha   90.00
_cell.angle_beta   90.00
_cell.angle_gamma   90.00
#
_symmetry.space_group_name_H-M   'P 1'
#
loop_
_entity.id
_entity.type
_entity.pdbx_description
1 polymer ?
#
loop_
_entity_poly.entity_id
_entity_poly.type
_entity_poly.pdbx_seq_one_letter_code
_entity_poly.pdbx_strand_id
1 'polypeptide(L)'
;MDTSILVERHRITSIEIEPEKNDVYLEFIRKLFEVEYGDSISYAYKTFYEGYPCIVIRLKLGYDVCIDILVVASRKPFYEITVYDKLHKNVIPIISRMIKEATYLFGLTGGVGVIYYVYVPGLNIIPRGEHSTLRAALSKVFFGNMFSIWLFSIIVFYILSMIIGLYNAIYSIFMVNIMLVILSNKIVACMGDWTITRKHGKVLIIGLKFPPETYDKLISTVFLKHKYRIKRAIYDALILSPDSIEEKVVH
;
A
#
# COMPACT_ATOMS: atom_id res chain seq x y z
N MET A 1 8.77 43.72 -17.57
CA MET A 1 8.44 42.53 -16.75
C MET A 1 9.39 41.43 -17.19
N ASP A 2 10.45 41.20 -16.42
CA ASP A 2 11.37 40.08 -16.68
C ASP A 2 10.63 38.77 -16.35
N THR A 3 10.00 38.15 -17.34
CA THR A 3 9.46 36.79 -17.22
C THR A 3 10.62 35.83 -17.13
N SER A 4 11.10 35.62 -15.91
CA SER A 4 12.19 34.69 -15.65
C SER A 4 11.65 33.26 -15.63
N ILE A 5 11.89 32.52 -16.71
CA ILE A 5 11.48 31.13 -16.87
C ILE A 5 12.46 30.23 -16.11
N LEU A 6 11.96 29.26 -15.37
CA LEU A 6 12.76 28.20 -14.76
C LEU A 6 12.31 26.85 -15.33
N VAL A 7 13.26 26.13 -15.93
CA VAL A 7 13.04 24.82 -16.55
C VAL A 7 13.85 23.78 -15.79
N GLU A 8 13.19 22.76 -15.27
CA GLU A 8 13.84 21.62 -14.62
C GLU A 8 13.50 20.30 -15.32
N ARG A 9 14.51 19.69 -15.95
CA ARG A 9 14.41 18.39 -16.61
C ARG A 9 14.96 17.29 -15.71
N HIS A 10 14.15 16.25 -15.49
CA HIS A 10 14.49 15.12 -14.63
C HIS A 10 14.24 13.80 -15.36
N ARG A 11 15.24 12.91 -15.30
CA ARG A 11 15.15 11.56 -15.86
C ARG A 11 14.90 10.54 -14.76
N ILE A 12 13.95 9.64 -14.96
CA ILE A 12 13.64 8.56 -14.03
C ILE A 12 14.44 7.34 -14.47
N THR A 13 15.42 6.94 -13.66
CA THR A 13 16.31 5.79 -13.93
C THR A 13 15.88 4.50 -13.24
N SER A 14 14.96 4.56 -12.29
CA SER A 14 14.59 3.43 -11.43
C SER A 14 13.72 2.38 -12.12
N ILE A 15 13.03 2.73 -13.21
CA ILE A 15 12.00 1.88 -13.83
C ILE A 15 12.11 1.93 -15.35
N GLU A 16 11.90 0.77 -15.98
CA GLU A 16 11.73 0.66 -17.42
C GLU A 16 10.26 0.43 -17.78
N ILE A 17 9.76 1.20 -18.74
CA ILE A 17 8.40 1.03 -19.28
C ILE A 17 8.52 0.38 -20.66
N GLU A 18 7.77 -0.71 -20.85
CA GLU A 18 7.65 -1.38 -22.15
C GLU A 18 6.96 -0.44 -23.16
N PRO A 19 7.45 -0.37 -24.42
CA PRO A 19 6.91 0.55 -25.42
C PRO A 19 5.40 0.40 -25.66
N GLU A 20 4.88 -0.83 -25.56
CA GLU A 20 3.46 -1.16 -25.72
C GLU A 20 2.56 -0.52 -24.64
N LYS A 21 3.13 -0.18 -23.48
CA LYS A 21 2.41 0.41 -22.34
C LYS A 21 2.54 1.92 -22.26
N ASN A 22 3.24 2.56 -23.22
CA ASN A 22 3.45 4.01 -23.21
C ASN A 22 2.14 4.81 -23.22
N ASP A 23 1.17 4.42 -24.05
CA ASP A 23 -0.11 5.13 -24.14
C ASP A 23 -0.93 4.99 -22.86
N VAL A 24 -0.90 3.80 -22.25
CA VAL A 24 -1.57 3.50 -20.97
C VAL A 24 -0.91 4.28 -19.83
N TYR A 25 0.42 4.40 -19.84
CA TYR A 25 1.17 5.20 -18.88
C TYR A 25 0.81 6.69 -18.96
N LEU A 26 0.82 7.27 -20.17
CA LEU A 26 0.48 8.68 -20.36
C LEU A 26 -0.97 8.95 -19.96
N GLU A 27 -1.87 8.01 -20.23
CA GLU A 27 -3.27 8.09 -19.79
C GLU A 27 -3.41 8.03 -18.27
N PHE A 28 -2.66 7.15 -17.62
CA PHE A 28 -2.59 7.06 -16.16
C PHE A 28 -2.09 8.37 -15.53
N ILE A 29 -1.03 8.97 -16.08
CA ILE A 29 -0.52 10.26 -15.62
C ILE A 29 -1.56 11.37 -15.82
N ARG A 30 -2.19 11.45 -17.00
CA ARG A 30 -3.26 12.43 -17.29
C ARG A 30 -4.34 12.40 -16.21
N LYS A 31 -4.86 11.19 -15.96
CA LYS A 31 -5.94 10.95 -15.00
C LYS A 31 -5.53 11.30 -13.58
N LEU A 32 -4.30 11.00 -13.18
CA LEU A 32 -3.79 11.37 -11.86
C LEU A 32 -3.79 12.89 -11.66
N PHE A 33 -3.32 13.65 -12.66
CA PHE A 33 -3.33 15.11 -12.60
C PHE A 33 -4.75 15.68 -12.59
N GLU A 34 -5.70 15.06 -13.31
CA GLU A 34 -7.12 15.47 -13.29
C GLU A 34 -7.76 15.29 -11.92
N VAL A 35 -7.37 14.26 -11.17
CA VAL A 35 -7.85 14.02 -9.80
C VAL A 35 -7.29 15.05 -8.82
N GLU A 36 -5.99 15.34 -8.89
CA GLU A 36 -5.30 16.24 -7.94
C GLU A 36 -5.51 17.73 -8.25
N TYR A 37 -5.54 18.10 -9.53
CA TYR A 37 -5.49 19.49 -9.99
C TYR A 37 -6.65 19.86 -10.92
N GLY A 38 -7.73 19.09 -10.97
CA GLY A 38 -8.83 19.21 -11.95
C GLY A 38 -9.20 20.64 -12.32
N ASP A 39 -9.58 21.48 -11.34
CA ASP A 39 -10.00 22.87 -11.58
C ASP A 39 -8.85 23.83 -11.98
N SER A 40 -7.61 23.40 -11.77
CA SER A 40 -6.38 24.13 -12.09
C SER A 40 -5.76 23.72 -13.44
N ILE A 41 -6.28 22.70 -14.13
CA ILE A 41 -5.77 22.29 -15.44
C ILE A 41 -6.32 23.24 -16.51
N SER A 42 -5.42 23.98 -17.17
CA SER A 42 -5.79 24.81 -18.33
C SER A 42 -5.94 23.96 -19.58
N TYR A 43 -5.03 23.02 -19.81
CA TYR A 43 -5.12 22.04 -20.89
C TYR A 43 -4.24 20.82 -20.59
N ALA A 44 -4.61 19.68 -21.15
CA ALA A 44 -3.80 18.48 -21.19
C ALA A 44 -3.96 17.82 -22.57
N TYR A 45 -2.88 17.63 -23.32
CA TYR A 45 -2.93 16.97 -24.62
C TYR A 45 -1.74 16.04 -24.84
N LYS A 46 -1.97 14.97 -25.60
CA LYS A 46 -0.92 14.04 -26.02
C LYS A 46 -0.26 14.56 -27.30
N THR A 47 1.05 14.45 -27.37
CA THR A 47 1.83 14.82 -28.55
C THR A 47 3.07 13.91 -28.63
N PHE A 48 3.99 14.24 -29.53
CA PHE A 48 5.28 13.57 -29.64
C PHE A 48 6.39 14.57 -29.31
N TYR A 49 7.38 14.11 -28.54
CA TYR A 49 8.60 14.86 -28.24
C TYR A 49 9.80 13.98 -28.60
N GLU A 50 10.65 14.47 -29.52
CA GLU A 50 11.82 13.73 -30.02
C GLU A 50 11.47 12.31 -30.54
N GLY A 51 10.28 12.15 -31.13
CA GLY A 51 9.79 10.86 -31.65
C GLY A 51 9.18 9.93 -30.59
N TYR A 52 9.13 10.33 -29.32
CA TYR A 52 8.49 9.57 -28.26
C TYR A 52 7.11 10.14 -27.90
N PRO A 53 6.11 9.30 -27.60
CA PRO A 53 4.82 9.78 -27.14
C PRO A 53 4.97 10.51 -25.80
N CYS A 54 4.32 11.65 -25.66
CA CYS A 54 4.37 12.47 -24.46
C CYS A 54 3.02 13.13 -24.17
N ILE A 55 2.89 13.61 -22.94
CA ILE A 55 1.76 14.43 -22.53
C ILE A 55 2.26 15.79 -22.04
N VAL A 56 1.58 16.85 -22.48
CA VAL A 56 1.81 18.22 -22.02
C VAL A 56 0.61 18.63 -21.20
N ILE A 57 0.85 19.01 -19.95
CA ILE A 57 -0.17 19.47 -19.00
C ILE A 57 0.20 20.88 -18.56
N ARG A 58 -0.70 21.85 -18.78
CA ARG A 58 -0.57 23.20 -18.25
C ARG A 58 -1.46 23.38 -17.04
N LEU A 59 -0.86 23.70 -15.91
CA LEU A 59 -1.54 24.08 -14.68
C LEU A 59 -1.56 25.60 -14.51
N LYS A 60 -2.71 26.14 -14.12
CA LYS A 60 -2.89 27.53 -13.73
C LYS A 60 -3.25 27.58 -12.24
N LEU A 61 -2.29 27.98 -11.41
CA LEU A 61 -2.43 28.09 -9.96
C LEU A 61 -2.70 29.55 -9.59
N GLY A 62 -3.98 29.91 -9.46
CA GLY A 62 -4.39 31.30 -9.19
C GLY A 62 -4.33 32.21 -10.41
N TYR A 63 -4.08 33.50 -10.21
CA TYR A 63 -4.17 34.51 -11.28
C TYR A 63 -2.93 34.53 -12.21
N ASP A 64 -1.72 34.39 -11.67
CA ASP A 64 -0.47 34.63 -12.42
C ASP A 64 0.48 33.43 -12.54
N VAL A 65 0.25 32.32 -11.83
CA VAL A 65 1.19 31.19 -11.86
C VAL A 65 0.78 30.18 -12.93
N CYS A 66 1.58 30.10 -13.98
CA CYS A 66 1.48 29.06 -15.00
C CYS A 66 2.63 28.07 -14.86
N ILE A 67 2.30 26.78 -14.89
CA ILE A 67 3.27 25.67 -14.86
C ILE A 67 2.98 24.76 -16.05
N ASP A 68 4.00 24.51 -16.85
CA ASP A 68 3.97 23.52 -17.93
C ASP A 68 4.72 22.27 -17.50
N ILE A 69 4.08 21.13 -17.70
CA ILE A 69 4.61 19.82 -17.35
C ILE A 69 4.61 18.99 -18.62
N LEU A 70 5.79 18.58 -19.06
CA LEU A 70 5.98 17.63 -20.14
C LEU A 70 6.38 16.29 -19.51
N VAL A 71 5.64 15.22 -19.78
CA VAL A 71 6.02 13.85 -19.38
C VAL A 71 6.18 13.02 -20.65
N VAL A 72 7.38 12.48 -20.85
CA VAL A 72 7.74 11.70 -22.04
C VAL A 72 7.79 10.22 -21.69
N ALA A 73 6.97 9.44 -22.39
CA ALA A 73 6.96 7.99 -22.28
C ALA A 73 8.02 7.41 -23.22
N SER A 74 9.12 6.98 -22.62
CA SER A 74 10.16 6.20 -23.29
C SER A 74 10.56 5.04 -22.39
N ARG A 75 11.44 4.17 -22.86
CA ARG A 75 11.96 3.07 -22.05
C ARG A 75 12.49 3.54 -20.68
N LYS A 76 13.03 4.76 -20.60
CA LYS A 76 13.37 5.45 -19.35
C LYS A 76 12.64 6.79 -19.31
N PRO A 77 11.44 6.86 -18.71
CA PRO A 77 10.62 8.06 -18.77
C PRO A 77 11.35 9.25 -18.15
N PHE A 78 11.08 10.43 -18.69
CA PHE A 78 11.59 11.68 -18.16
C PHE A 78 10.49 12.72 -18.22
N TYR A 79 10.64 13.73 -17.38
CA TYR A 79 9.71 14.83 -17.34
C TYR A 79 10.45 16.16 -17.24
N GLU A 80 9.79 17.21 -17.69
CA GLU A 80 10.27 18.58 -17.65
C GLU A 80 9.17 19.44 -17.04
N ILE A 81 9.54 20.25 -16.05
CA ILE A 81 8.65 21.18 -15.39
C ILE A 81 9.17 22.58 -15.69
N THR A 82 8.32 23.39 -16.31
CA THR A 82 8.60 24.78 -16.67
C THR A 82 7.68 25.68 -15.87
N VAL A 83 8.28 26.52 -15.02
CA VAL A 83 7.55 27.50 -14.21
C VAL A 83 7.86 28.89 -14.72
N TYR A 84 6.82 29.67 -15.03
CA TYR A 84 6.96 31.02 -15.58
C TYR A 84 7.16 32.10 -14.49
N ASP A 85 7.03 31.72 -13.21
CA ASP A 85 7.23 32.60 -12.05
C ASP A 85 8.21 31.99 -11.01
N LYS A 86 9.33 32.69 -10.76
CA LYS A 86 10.36 32.28 -9.78
C LYS A 86 9.87 32.29 -8.34
N LEU A 87 8.78 32.99 -8.00
CA LEU A 87 8.25 33.03 -6.63
C LEU A 87 7.71 31.67 -6.17
N HIS A 88 7.37 30.78 -7.11
CA HIS A 88 6.71 29.51 -6.84
C HIS A 88 7.61 28.28 -7.05
N LYS A 89 8.93 28.42 -6.89
CA LYS A 89 9.89 27.30 -6.96
C LYS A 89 9.54 26.12 -6.04
N ASN A 90 8.86 26.37 -4.93
CA ASN A 90 8.45 25.34 -3.98
C ASN A 90 7.46 24.32 -4.56
N VAL A 91 6.79 24.63 -5.67
CA VAL A 91 5.83 23.74 -6.32
C VAL A 91 6.54 22.63 -7.15
N ILE A 92 7.74 22.91 -7.65
CA ILE A 92 8.52 21.98 -8.47
C ILE A 92 8.82 20.66 -7.73
N PRO A 93 9.38 20.66 -6.49
CA PRO A 93 9.64 19.41 -5.78
C PRO A 93 8.37 18.61 -5.49
N ILE A 94 7.22 19.27 -5.31
CA ILE A 94 5.92 18.60 -5.06
C ILE A 94 5.46 17.85 -6.30
N ILE A 95 5.39 18.54 -7.45
CA ILE A 95 5.01 17.94 -8.73
C ILE A 95 6.02 16.86 -9.14
N SER A 96 7.32 17.13 -8.97
CA SER A 96 8.42 16.20 -9.24
C SER A 96 8.27 14.92 -8.40
N ARG A 97 7.94 15.03 -7.10
CA ARG A 97 7.67 13.87 -6.25
C ARG A 97 6.47 13.08 -6.73
N MET A 98 5.37 13.76 -7.05
CA MET A 98 4.15 13.11 -7.53
C MET A 98 4.38 12.34 -8.84
N ILE A 99 5.08 12.91 -9.82
CA ILE A 99 5.38 12.22 -11.09
C ILE A 99 6.28 10.99 -10.84
N LYS A 100 7.27 11.10 -9.93
CA LYS A 100 8.14 9.97 -9.56
C LYS A 100 7.35 8.85 -8.90
N GLU A 101 6.50 9.17 -7.93
CA GLU A 101 5.66 8.20 -7.21
C GLU A 101 4.66 7.53 -8.16
N ALA A 102 4.01 8.32 -9.02
CA ALA A 102 3.08 7.82 -10.03
C ALA A 102 3.76 6.87 -11.02
N THR A 103 4.93 7.26 -11.54
CA THR A 103 5.71 6.41 -12.43
C THR A 103 6.18 5.14 -11.73
N TYR A 104 6.50 5.25 -10.43
CA TYR A 104 6.85 4.09 -9.61
C TYR A 104 5.69 3.11 -9.45
N LEU A 105 4.53 3.63 -9.08
CA LEU A 105 3.30 2.84 -8.96
C LEU A 105 2.91 2.20 -10.29
N PHE A 106 3.02 2.93 -11.40
CA PHE A 106 2.75 2.39 -12.73
C PHE A 106 3.71 1.25 -13.09
N GLY A 107 5.01 1.41 -12.83
CA GLY A 107 6.01 0.36 -13.08
C GLY A 107 5.73 -0.93 -12.28
N LEU A 108 5.25 -0.79 -11.05
CA LEU A 108 4.91 -1.95 -10.19
C LEU A 108 3.58 -2.61 -10.56
N THR A 109 2.57 -1.80 -10.90
CA THR A 109 1.17 -2.27 -10.98
C THR A 109 0.62 -2.31 -12.39
N GLY A 110 1.31 -1.72 -13.37
CA GLY A 110 0.81 -1.53 -14.73
C GLY A 110 -0.32 -0.50 -14.83
N GLY A 111 -0.44 0.42 -13.86
CA GLY A 111 -1.49 1.44 -13.84
C GLY A 111 -2.82 0.97 -13.26
N VAL A 112 -2.81 -0.13 -12.50
CA VAL A 112 -4.01 -0.75 -11.92
C VAL A 112 -3.89 -0.76 -10.40
N GLY A 113 -4.81 -0.12 -9.69
CA GLY A 113 -4.87 -0.20 -8.24
C GLY A 113 -5.23 -1.62 -7.79
N VAL A 114 -4.37 -2.28 -7.02
CA VAL A 114 -4.61 -3.66 -6.57
C VAL A 114 -5.02 -3.64 -5.09
N ILE A 115 -6.24 -4.08 -4.80
CA ILE A 115 -6.66 -4.41 -3.44
C ILE A 115 -6.35 -5.88 -3.19
N TYR A 116 -5.45 -6.15 -2.26
CA TYR A 116 -5.18 -7.51 -1.80
C TYR A 116 -6.19 -7.91 -0.72
N TYR A 117 -6.94 -8.97 -0.98
CA TYR A 117 -7.84 -9.60 -0.02
C TYR A 117 -7.31 -10.97 0.37
N VAL A 118 -7.08 -11.20 1.66
CA VAL A 118 -6.64 -12.50 2.17
C VAL A 118 -7.85 -13.32 2.62
N TYR A 119 -7.99 -14.53 2.09
CA TYR A 119 -9.08 -15.47 2.32
C TYR A 119 -8.52 -16.83 2.76
N VAL A 120 -9.22 -17.53 3.66
CA VAL A 120 -8.89 -18.90 4.07
C VAL A 120 -10.16 -19.75 3.92
N PRO A 121 -10.20 -20.76 3.03
CA PRO A 121 -11.40 -21.55 2.77
C PRO A 121 -11.81 -22.37 3.99
N GLY A 122 -13.11 -22.38 4.30
CA GLY A 122 -13.73 -23.22 5.35
C GLY A 122 -13.68 -22.67 6.78
N LEU A 123 -13.19 -21.44 6.98
CA LEU A 123 -13.42 -20.67 8.21
C LEU A 123 -14.69 -19.82 8.05
N ASN A 124 -15.56 -19.82 9.07
CA ASN A 124 -16.68 -18.86 9.13
C ASN A 124 -16.10 -17.46 8.93
N ILE A 125 -16.75 -16.65 8.08
CA ILE A 125 -16.45 -15.22 7.90
C ILE A 125 -16.93 -14.51 9.18
N ILE A 126 -16.26 -14.79 10.30
CA ILE A 126 -16.49 -14.10 11.55
C ILE A 126 -15.99 -12.68 11.25
N PRO A 127 -16.82 -11.64 11.50
CA PRO A 127 -16.37 -10.27 11.39
C PRO A 127 -15.08 -10.11 12.20
N ARG A 128 -14.29 -9.08 11.88
CA ARG A 128 -13.28 -8.54 12.79
C ARG A 128 -14.03 -8.15 14.07
N GLY A 129 -14.25 -9.14 14.92
CA GLY A 129 -15.30 -9.21 15.91
C GLY A 129 -14.60 -9.21 17.24
N GLU A 130 -14.68 -8.05 17.87
CA GLU A 130 -14.14 -7.73 19.18
C GLU A 130 -12.65 -8.05 19.30
N HIS A 131 -11.84 -7.00 19.30
CA HIS A 131 -10.56 -7.06 19.99
C HIS A 131 -10.85 -7.51 21.43
N SER A 132 -10.85 -8.83 21.68
CA SER A 132 -10.80 -9.38 23.02
C SER A 132 -9.63 -8.66 23.67
N THR A 133 -9.89 -7.96 24.77
CA THR A 133 -8.89 -7.14 25.47
C THR A 133 -7.60 -7.95 25.73
N LEU A 134 -7.75 -9.26 25.92
CA LEU A 134 -6.67 -10.23 26.00
C LEU A 134 -5.83 -10.32 24.72
N ARG A 135 -6.44 -10.43 23.53
CA ARG A 135 -5.73 -10.46 22.24
C ARG A 135 -4.98 -9.15 21.97
N ALA A 136 -5.57 -8.01 22.32
CA ALA A 136 -4.94 -6.70 22.17
C ALA A 136 -3.75 -6.51 23.13
N ALA A 137 -3.86 -6.99 24.36
CA ALA A 137 -2.77 -6.97 25.32
C ALA A 137 -1.63 -7.93 24.89
N LEU A 138 -1.98 -9.14 24.46
CA LEU A 138 -1.05 -10.14 23.95
C LEU A 138 -0.29 -9.63 22.72
N SER A 139 -0.99 -9.06 21.73
CA SER A 139 -0.34 -8.51 20.54
C SER A 139 0.58 -7.33 20.87
N LYS A 140 0.20 -6.46 21.82
CA LYS A 140 1.05 -5.34 22.25
C LYS A 140 2.33 -5.80 22.95
N VAL A 141 2.26 -6.88 23.74
CA VAL A 141 3.42 -7.44 24.43
C VAL A 141 4.36 -8.15 23.46
N PHE A 142 3.83 -8.96 22.53
CA PHE A 142 4.65 -9.82 21.66
C PHE A 142 5.02 -9.22 20.30
N PHE A 143 4.12 -8.46 19.67
CA PHE A 143 4.34 -7.81 18.36
C PHE A 143 4.63 -6.31 18.47
N GLY A 144 4.56 -5.75 19.68
CA GLY A 144 5.00 -4.39 19.94
C GLY A 144 6.52 -4.27 19.96
N ASN A 145 7.04 -3.42 20.83
CA ASN A 145 8.47 -3.30 21.03
C ASN A 145 9.02 -4.55 21.75
N MET A 146 10.16 -5.10 21.31
CA MET A 146 10.88 -6.18 22.02
C MET A 146 11.12 -5.83 23.51
N PHE A 147 11.22 -4.54 23.82
CA PHE A 147 11.27 -4.02 25.18
C PHE A 147 10.10 -4.47 26.07
N SER A 148 8.90 -4.64 25.54
CA SER A 148 7.72 -5.04 26.30
C SER A 148 7.80 -6.48 26.83
N ILE A 149 8.32 -7.41 26.03
CA ILE A 149 8.60 -8.79 26.45
C ILE A 149 9.66 -8.79 27.56
N TRP A 150 10.72 -8.00 27.37
CA TRP A 150 11.81 -7.89 28.32
C TRP A 150 11.34 -7.35 29.69
N LEU A 151 10.53 -6.29 29.67
CA LEU A 151 9.95 -5.70 30.88
C LEU A 151 9.02 -6.69 31.59
N PHE A 152 8.20 -7.44 30.84
CA PHE A 152 7.36 -8.50 31.40
C PHE A 152 8.20 -9.57 32.12
N SER A 153 9.30 -10.02 31.51
CA SER A 153 10.21 -11.00 32.11
C SER A 153 10.84 -10.49 33.41
N ILE A 154 11.18 -9.20 33.50
CA ILE A 154 11.72 -8.59 34.73
C ILE A 154 10.68 -8.56 35.84
N ILE A 155 9.45 -8.16 35.53
CA ILE A 155 8.36 -8.11 36.51
C ILE A 155 8.09 -9.51 37.07
N VAL A 156 8.01 -10.52 36.19
CA VAL A 156 7.83 -11.92 36.58
C VAL A 156 9.00 -12.41 37.44
N PHE A 157 10.24 -12.08 37.07
CA PHE A 157 11.43 -12.41 37.85
C PHE A 157 11.39 -11.77 39.25
N TYR A 158 11.01 -10.49 39.35
CA TYR A 158 10.91 -9.79 40.63
C TYR A 158 9.90 -10.46 41.55
N ILE A 159 8.70 -10.78 41.04
CA ILE A 159 7.64 -11.47 41.79
C ILE A 159 8.13 -12.86 42.24
N LEU A 160 8.76 -13.63 41.35
CA LEU A 160 9.30 -14.95 41.68
C LEU A 160 10.39 -14.88 42.76
N SER A 161 11.25 -13.86 42.71
CA SER A 161 12.33 -13.69 43.69
C SER A 161 11.81 -13.37 45.09
N MET A 162 10.69 -12.66 45.21
CA MET A 162 10.01 -12.43 46.48
C MET A 162 9.39 -13.71 47.08
N ILE A 163 8.88 -14.62 46.25
CA ILE A 163 8.14 -15.80 46.73
C ILE A 163 9.08 -16.97 47.06
N ILE A 164 10.06 -17.23 46.19
CA ILE A 164 10.84 -18.49 46.20
C ILE A 164 12.32 -18.23 46.54
N GLY A 165 12.73 -16.96 46.66
CA GLY A 165 14.12 -16.54 46.89
C GLY A 165 14.93 -16.39 45.60
N LEU A 166 16.01 -15.60 45.67
CA LEU A 166 16.78 -15.15 44.50
C LEU A 166 17.34 -16.31 43.66
N TYR A 167 17.99 -17.29 44.29
CA TYR A 167 18.59 -18.43 43.58
C TYR A 167 17.55 -19.28 42.84
N ASN A 168 16.44 -19.59 43.51
CA ASN A 168 15.36 -20.38 42.91
C ASN A 168 14.61 -19.60 41.81
N ALA A 169 14.52 -18.28 41.94
CA ALA A 169 13.90 -17.42 40.94
C ALA A 169 14.70 -17.37 39.63
N ILE A 170 16.04 -17.45 39.68
CA ILE A 170 16.90 -17.54 38.49
C ILE A 170 16.60 -18.82 37.69
N TYR A 171 16.49 -19.96 38.37
CA TYR A 171 16.13 -21.22 37.68
C TYR A 171 14.68 -21.19 37.17
N SER A 172 13.76 -20.62 37.95
CA SER A 172 12.34 -20.54 37.61
C SER A 172 12.10 -19.65 36.39
N ILE A 173 12.76 -18.49 36.29
CA ILE A 173 12.60 -17.60 35.13
C ILE A 173 13.14 -18.25 33.85
N PHE A 174 14.23 -19.00 33.94
CA PHE A 174 14.76 -19.74 32.80
C PHE A 174 13.75 -20.79 32.30
N MET A 175 13.12 -21.54 33.22
CA MET A 175 12.06 -22.49 32.89
C MET A 175 10.83 -21.81 32.27
N VAL A 176 10.39 -20.67 32.81
CA VAL A 176 9.27 -19.90 32.24
C VAL A 176 9.56 -19.45 30.82
N ASN A 177 10.79 -18.99 30.53
CA ASN A 177 11.18 -18.59 29.18
C ASN A 177 11.22 -19.77 28.20
N ILE A 178 11.74 -20.93 28.63
CA ILE A 178 11.70 -22.16 27.83
C ILE A 178 10.25 -22.54 27.50
N MET A 179 9.36 -22.50 28.49
CA MET A 179 7.95 -22.80 28.30
C MET A 179 7.30 -21.81 27.32
N LEU A 180 7.62 -20.52 27.41
CA LEU A 180 7.14 -19.51 26.46
C LEU A 180 7.61 -19.79 25.03
N VAL A 181 8.86 -20.22 24.84
CA VAL A 181 9.39 -20.60 23.52
C VAL A 181 8.67 -21.82 22.96
N ILE A 182 8.46 -22.85 23.77
CA ILE A 182 7.73 -24.06 23.33
C ILE A 182 6.27 -23.72 22.98
N LEU A 183 5.62 -22.86 23.76
CA LEU A 183 4.25 -22.43 23.53
C LEU A 183 4.13 -21.31 22.47
N SER A 184 5.23 -20.80 21.94
CA SER A 184 5.25 -19.68 21.00
C SER A 184 4.31 -19.90 19.80
N ASN A 185 4.30 -21.10 19.23
CA ASN A 185 3.42 -21.46 18.13
C ASN A 185 1.93 -21.30 18.48
N LYS A 186 1.54 -21.65 19.72
CA LYS A 186 0.17 -21.47 20.21
C LYS A 186 -0.14 -20.01 20.52
N ILE A 187 0.84 -19.27 21.05
CA ILE A 187 0.73 -17.85 21.36
C ILE A 187 0.50 -17.05 20.07
N VAL A 188 1.32 -17.29 19.04
CA VAL A 188 1.22 -16.66 17.72
C VAL A 188 -0.11 -17.05 17.05
N ALA A 189 -0.52 -18.32 17.12
CA ALA A 189 -1.81 -18.76 16.57
C ALA A 189 -3.03 -18.13 17.27
N CYS A 190 -2.91 -17.79 18.56
CA CYS A 190 -3.97 -17.11 19.31
C CYS A 190 -4.06 -15.61 18.98
N MET A 191 -2.94 -15.01 18.57
CA MET A 191 -2.86 -13.60 18.16
C MET A 191 -3.20 -13.37 16.69
N GLY A 192 -3.01 -14.39 15.84
CA GLY A 192 -3.37 -14.32 14.43
C GLY A 192 -4.88 -14.26 14.22
N ASP A 193 -5.30 -13.50 13.21
CA ASP A 193 -6.70 -13.41 12.78
C ASP A 193 -7.21 -14.73 12.15
N TRP A 194 -6.32 -15.69 11.88
CA TRP A 194 -6.61 -16.92 11.16
C TRP A 194 -6.03 -18.14 11.87
N THR A 195 -6.88 -19.13 12.15
CA THR A 195 -6.46 -20.43 12.67
C THR A 195 -6.23 -21.41 11.52
N ILE A 196 -4.99 -21.45 11.02
CA ILE A 196 -4.61 -22.40 9.97
C ILE A 196 -4.68 -23.82 10.55
N THR A 197 -5.71 -24.57 10.18
CA THR A 197 -5.95 -25.94 10.66
C THR A 197 -5.58 -26.94 9.56
N ARG A 198 -5.23 -28.18 9.90
CA ARG A 198 -4.90 -29.25 8.93
C ARG A 198 -5.99 -29.51 7.87
N LYS A 199 -7.24 -29.11 8.14
CA LYS A 199 -8.38 -29.18 7.22
C LYS A 199 -8.56 -27.91 6.34
N HIS A 200 -7.95 -26.79 6.72
CA HIS A 200 -8.09 -25.46 6.09
C HIS A 200 -6.70 -24.80 5.97
N GLY A 201 -5.80 -25.47 5.26
CA GLY A 201 -4.38 -25.07 5.16
C GLY A 201 -4.05 -24.13 4.00
N LYS A 202 -5.02 -23.75 3.17
CA LYS A 202 -4.79 -22.90 1.99
C LYS A 202 -5.18 -21.46 2.32
N VAL A 203 -4.31 -20.52 2.03
CA VAL A 203 -4.60 -19.08 2.11
C VAL A 203 -4.67 -18.57 0.68
N LEU A 204 -5.85 -18.11 0.26
CA LEU A 204 -6.07 -17.51 -1.06
C LEU A 204 -5.92 -15.99 -0.92
N ILE A 205 -4.98 -15.40 -1.65
CA ILE A 205 -4.86 -13.95 -1.75
C ILE A 205 -5.53 -13.53 -3.06
N ILE A 206 -6.70 -12.91 -2.97
CA ILE A 206 -7.44 -12.39 -4.12
C ILE A 206 -6.98 -10.95 -4.34
N GLY A 207 -6.23 -10.71 -5.41
CA GLY A 207 -5.90 -9.37 -5.87
C GLY A 207 -7.01 -8.83 -6.76
N LEU A 208 -7.85 -7.93 -6.24
CA LEU A 208 -8.84 -7.23 -7.05
C LEU A 208 -8.18 -6.02 -7.71
N LYS A 209 -8.16 -6.03 -9.03
CA LYS A 209 -7.59 -5.00 -9.89
C LYS A 209 -8.65 -3.95 -10.22
N PHE A 210 -8.45 -2.71 -9.79
CA PHE A 210 -9.35 -1.58 -10.05
C PHE A 210 -8.62 -0.43 -10.75
N PRO A 211 -9.30 0.31 -11.65
CA PRO A 211 -8.80 1.60 -12.12
C PRO A 211 -8.61 2.57 -10.93
N PRO A 212 -7.50 3.33 -10.87
CA PRO A 212 -7.19 4.23 -9.73
C PRO A 212 -8.32 5.24 -9.45
N GLU A 213 -8.97 5.76 -10.49
CA GLU A 213 -10.04 6.76 -10.39
C GLU A 213 -11.26 6.28 -9.62
N THR A 214 -11.53 4.97 -9.64
CA THR A 214 -12.69 4.39 -8.97
C THR A 214 -12.36 3.99 -7.54
N TYR A 215 -11.08 3.87 -7.18
CA TYR A 215 -10.63 3.34 -5.90
C TYR A 215 -11.23 4.09 -4.71
N ASP A 216 -11.06 5.42 -4.65
CA ASP A 216 -11.52 6.21 -3.50
C ASP A 216 -13.04 6.28 -3.41
N LYS A 217 -13.75 6.38 -4.55
CA LYS A 217 -15.22 6.37 -4.59
C LYS A 217 -15.79 4.99 -4.25
N LEU A 218 -15.17 3.91 -4.72
CA LEU A 218 -15.62 2.54 -4.47
C LEU A 218 -15.37 2.14 -3.01
N ILE A 219 -14.22 2.49 -2.45
CA ILE A 219 -13.88 2.23 -1.05
C ILE A 219 -14.84 2.98 -0.11
N SER A 220 -14.99 4.29 -0.31
CA SER A 220 -15.81 5.15 0.56
C SER A 220 -17.31 4.85 0.46
N THR A 221 -17.83 4.64 -0.76
CA THR A 221 -19.28 4.60 -1.00
C THR A 221 -19.85 3.18 -0.92
N VAL A 222 -19.10 2.19 -1.43
CA VAL A 222 -19.61 0.83 -1.65
C VAL A 222 -18.93 -0.16 -0.70
N PHE A 223 -17.61 -0.10 -0.56
CA PHE A 223 -16.85 -1.10 0.17
C PHE A 223 -17.02 -0.98 1.68
N LEU A 224 -16.99 0.23 2.26
CA LEU A 224 -17.25 0.42 3.69
C LEU A 224 -18.70 0.09 4.06
N LYS A 225 -19.66 0.46 3.19
CA LYS A 225 -21.10 0.31 3.45
C LYS A 225 -21.63 -1.11 3.19
N HIS A 226 -21.09 -1.82 2.20
CA HIS A 226 -21.56 -3.14 1.77
C HIS A 226 -20.49 -4.23 1.82
N LYS A 227 -19.40 -4.02 2.59
CA LYS A 227 -18.29 -4.97 2.82
C LYS A 227 -18.75 -6.41 2.96
N TYR A 228 -19.83 -6.61 3.71
CA TYR A 228 -20.44 -7.89 3.98
C TYR A 228 -21.00 -8.56 2.72
N ARG A 229 -21.79 -7.83 1.94
CA ARG A 229 -22.49 -8.35 0.76
C ARG A 229 -21.50 -8.69 -0.36
N ILE A 230 -20.45 -7.87 -0.50
CA ILE A 230 -19.37 -8.09 -1.47
C ILE A 230 -18.58 -9.34 -1.10
N LYS A 231 -18.18 -9.51 0.17
CA LYS A 231 -17.50 -10.72 0.63
C LYS A 231 -18.33 -11.99 0.41
N ARG A 232 -19.64 -11.91 0.64
CA ARG A 232 -20.57 -13.03 0.44
C ARG A 232 -20.77 -13.35 -1.04
N ALA A 233 -20.92 -12.34 -1.89
CA ALA A 233 -21.02 -12.54 -3.33
C ALA A 233 -19.74 -13.17 -3.93
N ILE A 234 -18.56 -12.76 -3.44
CA ILE A 234 -17.28 -13.38 -3.82
C ILE A 234 -17.23 -14.84 -3.36
N TYR A 235 -17.72 -15.16 -2.16
CA TYR A 235 -17.81 -16.54 -1.66
C TYR A 235 -18.71 -17.42 -2.53
N ASP A 236 -19.91 -16.96 -2.85
CA ASP A 236 -20.86 -17.71 -3.68
C ASP A 236 -20.29 -17.94 -5.09
N ALA A 237 -19.62 -16.94 -5.68
CA ALA A 237 -18.98 -17.06 -6.98
C ALA A 237 -17.79 -18.04 -6.99
N LEU A 238 -16.96 -18.04 -5.94
CA LEU A 238 -15.79 -18.94 -5.84
C LEU A 238 -16.16 -20.40 -5.58
N ILE A 239 -17.29 -20.66 -4.94
CA ILE A 239 -17.81 -22.02 -4.73
C ILE A 239 -18.42 -22.58 -6.02
N LEU A 240 -19.05 -21.70 -6.81
CA LEU A 240 -19.70 -22.07 -8.07
C LEU A 240 -18.71 -22.25 -9.24
N SER A 241 -17.53 -21.63 -9.19
CA SER A 241 -16.53 -21.71 -10.27
C SER A 241 -15.09 -21.92 -9.74
N PRO A 242 -14.73 -23.16 -9.36
CA PRO A 242 -13.37 -23.51 -8.97
C PRO A 242 -12.34 -23.33 -10.10
N ASP A 243 -12.78 -23.43 -11.36
CA ASP A 243 -11.91 -23.47 -12.55
C ASP A 243 -11.41 -22.09 -13.01
N SER A 244 -11.95 -21.00 -12.45
CA SER A 244 -11.55 -19.62 -12.80
C SER A 244 -10.40 -19.05 -11.95
N ILE A 245 -9.79 -19.87 -11.09
CA ILE A 245 -8.67 -19.46 -10.25
C ILE A 245 -7.37 -19.68 -11.04
N GLU A 246 -6.81 -18.61 -11.61
CA GLU A 246 -5.42 -18.64 -12.07
C GLU A 246 -4.50 -18.83 -10.85
N GLU A 247 -4.09 -20.08 -10.61
CA GLU A 247 -3.20 -20.46 -9.52
C GLU A 247 -1.78 -19.95 -9.82
N LYS A 248 -1.47 -18.74 -9.35
CA LYS A 248 -0.09 -18.23 -9.35
C LYS A 248 0.58 -18.70 -8.06
N VAL A 249 1.19 -19.88 -8.11
CA VAL A 249 2.01 -20.41 -7.01
C VAL A 249 3.24 -19.51 -6.86
N VAL A 250 3.26 -18.70 -5.80
CA VAL A 250 4.47 -17.99 -5.38
C VAL A 250 5.25 -18.97 -4.50
N HIS A 251 6.31 -19.56 -5.06
CA HIS A 251 7.29 -20.36 -4.34
C HIS A 251 8.23 -19.48 -3.52
#